data_AF-A0A1R1XAZ5-F1
#
_entry.id   AF-A0A1R1XAZ5-F1
#
_cell.length_a   1.000
_cell.length_b   1.000
_cell.length_c   1.000
_cell.angle_alpha   90.00
_cell.angle_beta   90.00
_cell.angle_gamma   90.00
#
_symmetry.space_group_name_H-M   'P 1'
#
loop_
_entity.id
_entity.type
_entity.pdbx_description
1 polymer ?
#
loop_
_entity_poly.entity_id
_entity_poly.type
_entity_poly.pdbx_seq_one_letter_code
_entity_poly.pdbx_strand_id
1 'polypeptide(L)'
;MESIDAALRKSADAQQQQQSQSKGTSADDGVLDVNSSNYMTYDTFFSLRNRRKWSERLTAIPFIFVGMVSGATYLSTIPLGEIPDFGTGIDPMFTISACVLVCGALGFTAGGIFGRTLWKLMNRRELTRMDIKEKVYFEHIQNNRSDPRLSSYRNPLPDYYGERVTSVKGYRTWLKKQRIHESKGLSKADLD
;
A
#
# COMPACT_ATOMS: atom_id res chain seq x y z
N MET A 1 45.11 22.56 18.30
CA MET A 1 44.20 23.02 17.23
C MET A 1 44.07 22.00 16.10
N GLU A 2 45.06 21.13 15.84
CA GLU A 2 44.99 20.14 14.74
C GLU A 2 43.88 19.07 14.85
N SER A 3 43.43 18.70 16.04
CA SER A 3 42.43 17.61 16.17
C SER A 3 41.01 18.02 15.75
N ILE A 4 40.70 19.32 15.75
CA ILE A 4 39.37 19.84 15.42
C ILE A 4 39.20 19.91 13.89
N ASP A 5 40.24 20.34 13.17
CA ASP A 5 40.25 20.38 11.70
C ASP A 5 40.21 18.96 11.09
N ALA A 6 40.87 17.99 11.73
CA ALA A 6 40.80 16.59 11.33
C ALA A 6 39.38 16.01 11.51
N ALA A 7 38.69 16.38 12.58
CA ALA A 7 37.31 15.96 12.83
C ALA A 7 36.32 16.60 11.84
N LEU A 8 36.51 17.88 11.49
CA LEU A 8 35.71 18.59 10.50
C LEU A 8 35.83 17.96 9.11
N ARG A 9 37.05 17.64 8.66
CA ARG A 9 37.30 16.97 7.36
C ARG A 9 36.63 15.59 7.31
N LYS A 10 36.80 14.79 8.37
CA LYS A 10 36.18 13.46 8.46
C LYS A 10 34.65 13.51 8.41
N SER A 11 34.04 14.54 9.00
CA SER A 11 32.59 14.74 8.94
C SER A 11 32.10 15.20 7.56
N ALA A 12 32.87 16.03 6.83
CA ALA A 12 32.56 16.45 5.47
C ALA A 12 32.68 15.28 4.48
N ASP A 13 33.70 14.44 4.62
CA ASP A 13 33.89 13.23 3.80
C ASP A 13 32.76 12.21 4.03
N ALA A 14 32.30 12.06 5.28
CA ALA A 14 31.16 11.21 5.61
C ALA A 14 29.84 11.72 5.00
N GLN A 15 29.65 13.04 4.93
CA GLN A 15 28.49 13.65 4.26
C GLN A 15 28.55 13.51 2.74
N GLN A 16 29.73 13.62 2.13
CA GLN A 16 29.92 13.37 0.69
C GLN A 16 29.72 11.89 0.33
N GLN A 17 30.12 10.96 1.19
CA GLN A 17 29.86 9.54 1.00
C GLN A 17 28.37 9.21 1.11
N GLN A 18 27.63 9.83 2.05
CA GLN A 18 26.18 9.66 2.16
C GLN A 18 25.41 10.23 0.97
N GLN A 19 25.83 11.37 0.40
CA GLN A 19 25.23 11.91 -0.83
C GLN A 19 25.54 11.04 -2.06
N SER A 20 26.75 10.47 -2.14
CA SER A 20 27.14 9.58 -3.24
C SER A 20 26.40 8.24 -3.22
N GLN A 21 25.99 7.76 -2.04
CA GLN A 21 25.19 6.55 -1.87
C GLN A 21 23.71 6.72 -2.25
N SER A 22 23.23 7.96 -2.44
CA SER A 22 21.88 8.25 -2.95
C SER A 22 21.78 8.19 -4.48
N LYS A 23 22.90 8.03 -5.18
CA LYS A 23 22.97 7.86 -6.64
C LYS A 23 22.75 6.37 -6.97
N GLY A 24 21.49 5.95 -6.93
CA GLY A 24 21.07 4.59 -7.24
C GLY A 24 21.46 4.15 -8.67
N THR A 25 22.41 3.21 -8.73
CA THR A 25 22.36 1.95 -9.52
C THR A 25 21.89 1.97 -10.98
N SER A 26 22.82 1.72 -11.91
CA SER A 26 22.62 1.45 -13.36
C SER A 26 21.62 0.32 -13.72
N ALA A 27 21.06 -0.38 -12.74
CA ALA A 27 19.97 -1.34 -12.91
C ALA A 27 18.57 -0.68 -12.92
N ASP A 28 18.43 0.52 -12.31
CA ASP A 28 17.20 1.32 -12.35
C ASP A 28 16.93 1.85 -13.77
N ASP A 29 17.99 2.33 -14.41
CA ASP A 29 17.92 2.97 -15.73
C ASP A 29 17.33 2.03 -16.79
N GLY A 30 17.62 0.72 -16.71
CA GLY A 30 17.11 -0.28 -17.64
C GLY A 30 15.62 -0.60 -17.49
N VAL A 31 14.96 -0.24 -16.39
CA VAL A 31 13.50 -0.41 -16.22
C VAL A 31 12.73 0.81 -16.73
N LEU A 32 13.39 1.97 -16.72
CA LEU A 32 12.82 3.26 -17.12
C LEU A 32 13.08 3.59 -18.59
N ASP A 33 14.17 3.09 -19.17
CA ASP A 33 14.48 3.25 -20.58
C ASP A 33 13.52 2.45 -21.46
N VAL A 34 12.84 3.14 -22.39
CA VAL A 34 11.86 2.57 -23.34
C VAL A 34 12.49 1.55 -24.29
N ASN A 35 13.80 1.68 -24.57
CA ASN A 35 14.52 0.79 -25.50
C ASN A 35 15.12 -0.44 -24.82
N SER A 36 15.09 -0.50 -23.48
CA SER A 36 15.60 -1.64 -22.74
C SER A 36 14.62 -2.81 -22.78
N SER A 37 15.14 -4.03 -22.87
CA SER A 37 14.35 -5.27 -22.78
C SER A 37 13.63 -5.42 -21.43
N ASN A 38 14.00 -4.64 -20.42
CA ASN A 38 13.41 -4.65 -19.08
C ASN A 38 12.43 -3.50 -18.85
N TYR A 39 12.09 -2.72 -19.88
CA TYR A 39 11.16 -1.60 -19.78
C TYR A 39 9.77 -2.03 -19.28
N MET A 40 9.26 -1.36 -18.25
CA MET A 40 7.92 -1.59 -17.74
C MET A 40 6.97 -0.46 -18.17
N THR A 41 5.97 -0.75 -19.01
CA THR A 41 4.94 0.25 -19.40
C THR A 41 4.07 0.68 -18.20
N TYR A 42 3.50 1.88 -18.23
CA TYR A 42 2.60 2.36 -17.18
C TYR A 42 1.32 1.50 -17.03
N ASP A 43 0.77 1.00 -18.12
CA ASP A 43 -0.41 0.13 -18.08
C ASP A 43 -0.13 -1.20 -17.38
N THR A 44 1.04 -1.80 -17.64
CA THR A 44 1.45 -3.02 -16.95
C THR A 44 1.69 -2.75 -15.48
N PHE A 45 2.39 -1.66 -15.13
CA PHE A 45 2.58 -1.21 -13.74
C PHE A 45 1.25 -1.09 -12.98
N PHE A 46 0.28 -0.34 -13.51
CA PHE A 46 -1.02 -0.17 -12.85
C PHE A 46 -1.80 -1.49 -12.73
N SER A 47 -1.70 -2.36 -13.74
CA SER A 47 -2.33 -3.68 -13.70
C SER A 47 -1.72 -4.58 -12.61
N LEU A 48 -0.40 -4.57 -12.44
CA LEU A 48 0.31 -5.34 -11.41
C LEU A 48 -0.05 -4.84 -10.01
N ARG A 49 -0.10 -3.52 -9.82
CA ARG A 49 -0.54 -2.89 -8.56
C ARG A 49 -1.96 -3.28 -8.21
N ASN A 50 -2.87 -3.33 -9.19
CA ASN A 50 -4.24 -3.78 -8.96
C ASN A 50 -4.27 -5.27 -8.61
N ARG A 51 -3.57 -6.13 -9.37
CA ARG A 51 -3.50 -7.57 -9.12
C ARG A 51 -3.02 -7.90 -7.70
N ARG A 52 -2.04 -7.17 -7.16
CA ARG A 52 -1.57 -7.31 -5.75
C ARG A 52 -2.72 -7.09 -4.74
N LYS A 53 -3.58 -6.11 -4.95
CA LYS A 53 -4.75 -5.86 -4.06
C LYS A 53 -5.81 -6.95 -4.20
N TRP A 54 -6.02 -7.44 -5.42
CA TRP A 54 -6.98 -8.50 -5.68
C TRP A 54 -6.53 -9.85 -5.13
N SER A 55 -5.23 -10.17 -5.16
CA SER A 55 -4.71 -11.42 -4.59
C SER A 55 -4.95 -11.53 -3.09
N GLU A 56 -4.83 -10.43 -2.35
CA GLU A 56 -5.12 -10.40 -0.90
C GLU A 56 -6.62 -10.65 -0.62
N ARG A 57 -7.50 -10.02 -1.39
CA ARG A 57 -8.96 -10.17 -1.22
C ARG A 57 -9.45 -11.56 -1.64
N LEU A 58 -8.95 -12.07 -2.75
CA LEU A 58 -9.38 -13.36 -3.32
C LEU A 58 -8.93 -14.55 -2.46
N THR A 59 -7.79 -14.45 -1.78
CA THR A 59 -7.31 -15.49 -0.87
C THR A 59 -7.94 -15.41 0.51
N ALA A 60 -8.34 -14.22 0.95
CA ALA A 60 -9.02 -14.04 2.22
C ALA A 60 -10.37 -14.76 2.27
N ILE A 61 -11.22 -14.62 1.24
CA ILE A 61 -12.57 -15.21 1.18
C ILE A 61 -12.58 -16.73 1.46
N PRO A 62 -11.85 -17.59 0.73
CA PRO A 62 -11.86 -19.04 0.99
C PRO A 62 -11.30 -19.39 2.37
N PHE A 63 -10.32 -18.62 2.86
CA PHE A 63 -9.76 -18.82 4.20
C PHE A 63 -10.76 -18.54 5.33
N ILE A 64 -11.72 -17.63 5.13
CA ILE A 64 -12.84 -17.46 6.07
C ILE A 64 -13.63 -18.77 6.18
N PHE A 65 -13.99 -19.37 5.04
CA PHE A 65 -14.73 -20.63 5.02
C PHE A 65 -13.93 -21.77 5.64
N VAL A 66 -12.63 -21.87 5.34
CA VAL A 66 -11.73 -22.85 5.98
C VAL A 66 -11.68 -22.65 7.50
N GLY A 67 -11.62 -21.40 7.97
CA GLY A 67 -11.66 -21.07 9.40
C GLY A 67 -12.99 -21.42 10.05
N MET A 68 -14.12 -21.11 9.40
CA MET A 68 -15.44 -21.45 9.92
C MET A 68 -15.68 -22.96 9.94
N VAL A 69 -15.34 -23.68 8.88
CA VAL A 69 -15.51 -25.14 8.80
C VAL A 69 -14.61 -25.83 9.82
N SER A 70 -13.34 -25.42 9.93
CA SER A 70 -12.44 -26.00 10.94
C SER A 70 -12.92 -25.71 12.37
N GLY A 71 -13.36 -24.48 12.66
CA GLY A 71 -13.95 -24.13 13.95
C GLY A 71 -15.22 -24.94 14.26
N ALA A 72 -16.14 -25.06 13.31
CA ALA A 72 -17.38 -25.81 13.49
C ALA A 72 -17.13 -27.31 13.68
N THR A 73 -16.23 -27.90 12.88
CA THR A 73 -15.87 -29.33 13.02
C THR A 73 -15.20 -29.61 14.36
N TYR A 74 -14.30 -28.74 14.83
CA TYR A 74 -13.68 -28.89 16.15
C TYR A 74 -14.71 -28.77 17.27
N LEU A 75 -15.59 -27.77 17.22
CA LEU A 75 -16.57 -27.53 18.27
C LEU A 75 -17.67 -28.60 18.31
N SER A 76 -17.97 -29.24 17.17
CA SER A 76 -18.88 -30.39 17.10
C SER A 76 -18.38 -31.62 17.88
N THR A 77 -17.07 -31.72 18.11
CA THR A 77 -16.50 -32.83 18.92
C THR A 77 -16.64 -32.60 20.42
N ILE A 78 -16.98 -31.39 20.86
CA ILE A 78 -17.10 -31.04 22.27
C ILE A 78 -18.55 -31.24 22.72
N PRO A 79 -18.80 -32.00 23.79
CA PRO A 79 -20.15 -32.15 24.32
C PRO A 79 -20.68 -30.82 24.88
N LEU A 80 -21.98 -30.57 24.71
CA LEU A 80 -22.61 -29.28 25.04
C LEU A 80 -22.46 -28.87 26.51
N GLY A 81 -22.31 -29.82 27.43
CA GLY A 81 -22.13 -29.56 28.86
C GLY A 81 -20.74 -29.07 29.26
N GLU A 82 -19.76 -29.15 28.37
CA GLU A 82 -18.36 -28.74 28.61
C GLU A 82 -17.99 -27.45 27.86
N ILE A 83 -18.94 -26.86 27.15
CA ILE A 83 -18.73 -25.59 26.46
C ILE A 83 -18.50 -24.51 27.51
N PRO A 84 -17.45 -23.68 27.38
CA PRO A 84 -17.18 -22.62 28.34
C PRO A 84 -18.37 -21.69 28.47
N ASP A 85 -19.03 -21.70 29.62
CA ASP A 85 -19.96 -20.65 29.98
C ASP A 85 -19.11 -19.45 30.42
N PHE A 86 -19.14 -18.37 29.65
CA PHE A 86 -18.36 -17.16 29.92
C PHE A 86 -18.92 -16.36 31.12
N GLY A 87 -19.61 -17.03 32.04
CA GLY A 87 -20.30 -16.43 33.19
C GLY A 87 -21.51 -15.58 32.80
N THR A 88 -21.95 -15.67 31.54
CA THR A 88 -23.01 -14.83 30.97
C THR A 88 -24.39 -15.51 30.97
N GLY A 89 -24.47 -16.82 31.24
CA GLY A 89 -25.72 -17.58 31.21
C GLY A 89 -26.37 -17.61 29.82
N ILE A 90 -25.54 -17.51 28.77
CA ILE A 90 -25.97 -17.49 27.37
C ILE A 90 -26.11 -18.94 26.90
N ASP A 91 -27.15 -19.23 26.11
CA ASP A 91 -27.37 -20.56 25.52
C ASP A 91 -26.11 -21.01 24.74
N PRO A 92 -25.61 -22.25 24.98
CA PRO A 92 -24.48 -22.84 24.26
C PRO A 92 -24.51 -22.67 22.74
N MET A 93 -25.68 -22.60 22.12
CA MET A 93 -25.82 -22.38 20.67
C MET A 93 -25.29 -21.02 20.21
N PHE A 94 -25.51 -19.96 21.00
CA PHE A 94 -24.95 -18.63 20.69
C PHE A 94 -23.45 -18.60 20.91
N THR A 95 -22.97 -19.28 21.96
CA THR A 95 -21.53 -19.42 22.23
C THR A 95 -20.81 -20.14 21.08
N ILE A 96 -21.38 -21.24 20.60
CA ILE A 96 -20.86 -21.97 19.43
C ILE A 96 -20.80 -21.09 18.19
N SER A 97 -21.90 -20.38 17.91
CA SER A 97 -21.99 -19.49 16.76
C SER A 97 -20.94 -18.37 16.84
N ALA A 98 -20.77 -17.77 18.01
CA ALA A 98 -19.76 -16.75 18.27
C ALA A 98 -18.34 -17.29 18.07
N CYS A 99 -18.04 -18.48 18.60
CA CYS A 99 -16.75 -19.15 18.40
C CYS A 99 -16.46 -19.41 16.91
N VAL A 100 -17.44 -19.89 16.15
CA VAL A 100 -17.29 -20.12 14.69
C VAL A 100 -17.03 -18.80 13.96
N LEU A 101 -17.70 -17.71 14.33
CA LEU A 101 -17.44 -16.38 13.76
C LEU A 101 -16.04 -15.89 14.09
N VAL A 102 -15.54 -16.12 15.32
CA VAL A 102 -14.16 -15.81 15.71
C VAL A 102 -13.16 -16.61 14.88
N CYS A 103 -13.39 -17.91 14.69
CA CYS A 103 -12.56 -18.74 13.82
C CYS A 103 -12.58 -18.24 12.36
N GLY A 104 -13.73 -17.78 11.86
CA GLY A 104 -13.85 -17.15 10.54
C GLY A 104 -13.05 -15.84 10.43
N ALA A 105 -13.11 -14.99 11.46
CA ALA A 105 -12.33 -13.74 11.51
C ALA A 105 -10.81 -14.01 11.55
N LEU A 106 -10.38 -15.02 12.31
CA LEU A 106 -8.99 -15.48 12.30
C LEU A 106 -8.59 -16.00 10.93
N GLY A 107 -9.45 -16.80 10.29
CA GLY A 107 -9.29 -17.25 8.90
C GLY A 107 -9.10 -16.07 7.94
N PHE A 108 -9.93 -15.03 8.01
CA PHE A 108 -9.81 -13.83 7.18
C PHE A 108 -8.41 -13.19 7.26
N THR A 109 -7.91 -12.99 8.49
CA THR A 109 -6.60 -12.37 8.70
C THR A 109 -5.46 -13.25 8.20
N ALA A 110 -5.53 -14.56 8.46
CA ALA A 110 -4.56 -15.54 7.97
C ALA A 110 -4.53 -15.60 6.45
N GLY A 111 -5.71 -15.59 5.81
CA GLY A 111 -5.85 -15.57 4.35
C GLY A 111 -5.23 -14.33 3.73
N GLY A 112 -5.45 -13.15 4.30
CA GLY A 112 -4.83 -11.90 3.83
C GLY A 112 -3.30 -11.92 3.90
N ILE A 113 -2.73 -12.46 4.99
CA ILE A 113 -1.27 -12.62 5.13
C ILE A 113 -0.74 -13.63 4.11
N PHE A 114 -1.41 -14.77 3.96
CA PHE A 114 -1.03 -15.83 3.02
C PHE A 114 -1.10 -15.37 1.56
N GLY A 115 -2.14 -14.62 1.19
CA GLY A 115 -2.26 -14.06 -0.16
C GLY A 115 -1.13 -13.10 -0.51
N ARG A 116 -0.76 -12.23 0.42
CA ARG A 116 0.36 -11.29 0.24
C ARG A 116 1.69 -12.02 0.06
N THR A 117 1.96 -13.03 0.89
CA THR A 117 3.20 -13.82 0.81
C THR A 117 3.26 -14.62 -0.49
N LEU A 118 2.18 -15.28 -0.88
CA LEU A 118 2.09 -16.07 -2.11
C LEU A 118 2.31 -15.21 -3.36
N TRP A 119 1.65 -14.04 -3.44
CA TRP A 119 1.88 -13.09 -4.52
C TRP A 119 3.34 -12.62 -4.58
N LYS A 120 3.93 -12.32 -3.41
CA LYS A 120 5.33 -11.89 -3.33
C LYS A 120 6.29 -12.98 -3.82
N LEU A 121 6.00 -14.25 -3.53
CA LEU A 121 6.79 -15.40 -3.96
C LEU A 121 6.70 -15.65 -5.47
N MET A 122 5.50 -15.57 -6.04
CA MET A 122 5.28 -15.83 -7.46
C MET A 122 5.83 -14.72 -8.36
N ASN A 123 5.74 -13.46 -7.93
CA ASN A 123 6.08 -12.30 -8.76
C ASN A 123 7.43 -11.64 -8.40
N ARG A 124 8.35 -12.36 -7.73
CA ARG A 124 9.63 -11.79 -7.22
C ARG A 124 10.41 -10.95 -8.23
N ARG A 125 10.48 -11.41 -9.50
CA ARG A 125 11.19 -10.69 -10.57
C ARG A 125 10.53 -9.36 -10.92
N GLU A 126 9.20 -9.36 -10.99
CA GLU A 126 8.43 -8.16 -11.32
C GLU A 126 8.33 -7.17 -10.15
N LEU A 127 8.47 -7.65 -8.91
CA LEU A 127 8.48 -6.77 -7.73
C LEU A 127 9.59 -5.73 -7.81
N THR A 128 10.82 -6.17 -8.11
CA THR A 128 11.97 -5.25 -8.17
C THR A 128 11.72 -4.16 -9.22
N ARG A 129 11.26 -4.54 -10.43
CA ARG A 129 10.92 -3.58 -11.49
C ARG A 129 9.79 -2.64 -11.10
N MET A 130 8.78 -3.18 -10.43
CA MET A 130 7.62 -2.40 -9.99
C MET A 130 7.99 -1.40 -8.89
N ASP A 131 8.84 -1.78 -7.94
CA ASP A 131 9.29 -0.90 -6.84
C ASP A 131 10.08 0.29 -7.39
N ILE A 132 10.90 0.08 -8.42
CA ILE A 132 11.63 1.14 -9.15
C ILE A 132 10.65 2.11 -9.81
N LYS A 133 9.69 1.56 -10.58
CA LYS A 133 8.68 2.37 -11.26
C LYS A 133 7.74 3.08 -10.28
N GLU A 134 7.49 2.49 -9.10
CA GLU A 134 6.68 3.08 -8.04
C GLU A 134 7.34 4.33 -7.44
N LYS A 135 8.68 4.33 -7.28
CA LYS A 135 9.43 5.53 -6.86
C LYS A 135 9.28 6.66 -7.87
N VAL A 136 9.53 6.38 -9.15
CA VAL A 136 9.38 7.38 -10.23
C VAL A 136 7.95 7.90 -10.31
N TYR A 137 6.96 7.01 -10.18
CA TYR A 137 5.57 7.40 -10.13
C TYR A 137 5.27 8.31 -8.92
N PHE A 138 5.81 7.99 -7.75
CA PHE A 138 5.65 8.80 -6.54
C PHE A 138 6.27 10.20 -6.69
N GLU A 139 7.47 10.30 -7.26
CA GLU A 139 8.09 11.59 -7.60
C GLU A 139 7.19 12.40 -8.54
N HIS A 140 6.60 11.74 -9.55
CA HIS A 140 5.71 12.40 -10.49
C HIS A 140 4.40 12.88 -9.82
N ILE A 141 3.89 12.16 -8.81
CA ILE A 141 2.76 12.62 -7.99
C ILE A 141 3.17 13.80 -7.09
N GLN A 142 4.34 13.71 -6.45
CA GLN A 142 4.87 14.75 -5.57
C GLN A 142 5.07 16.07 -6.30
N ASN A 143 5.54 16.02 -7.55
CA ASN A 143 5.81 17.21 -8.37
C ASN A 143 4.54 17.84 -8.95
N ASN A 144 3.44 17.08 -9.09
CA ASN A 144 2.20 17.55 -9.72
C ASN A 144 1.03 17.77 -8.74
N ARG A 145 1.27 17.63 -7.43
CA ARG A 145 0.25 17.88 -6.39
C ARG A 145 0.00 19.37 -6.22
N SER A 146 -1.26 19.76 -5.98
CA SER A 146 -1.59 21.16 -5.65
C SER A 146 -1.19 21.52 -4.21
N ASP A 147 -0.91 22.80 -3.97
CA ASP A 147 -0.58 23.32 -2.63
C ASP A 147 -1.81 23.19 -1.71
N PRO A 148 -1.69 22.53 -0.53
CA PRO A 148 -2.80 22.37 0.39
C PRO A 148 -3.34 23.68 0.97
N ARG A 149 -2.54 24.75 0.95
CA ARG A 149 -2.92 26.07 1.48
C ARG A 149 -4.00 26.76 0.66
N LEU A 150 -4.12 26.38 -0.62
CA LEU A 150 -5.15 26.86 -1.53
C LEU A 150 -6.54 26.23 -1.27
N SER A 151 -6.62 25.29 -0.33
CA SER A 151 -7.88 24.67 0.06
C SER A 151 -8.73 25.64 0.88
N SER A 152 -10.02 25.65 0.58
CA SER A 152 -11.03 26.47 1.26
C SER A 152 -12.27 25.62 1.46
N TYR A 153 -13.16 26.00 2.38
CA TYR A 153 -14.43 25.28 2.61
C TYR A 153 -15.24 25.06 1.30
N ARG A 154 -15.17 26.01 0.36
CA ARG A 154 -15.85 25.92 -0.95
C ARG A 154 -15.03 25.19 -2.03
N ASN A 155 -13.76 24.90 -1.77
CA ASN A 155 -12.82 24.21 -2.66
C ASN A 155 -12.06 23.14 -1.85
N PRO A 156 -12.69 22.01 -1.53
CA PRO A 156 -12.06 20.97 -0.73
C PRO A 156 -10.86 20.39 -1.48
N LEU A 157 -9.85 19.97 -0.72
CA LEU A 157 -8.62 19.43 -1.27
C LEU A 157 -8.88 18.16 -2.09
N PRO A 158 -8.40 18.05 -3.34
CA PRO A 158 -8.45 16.80 -4.08
C PRO A 158 -7.55 15.75 -3.42
N ASP A 159 -7.69 14.49 -3.84
CA ASP A 159 -6.83 13.37 -3.42
C ASP A 159 -5.34 13.76 -3.51
N TYR A 160 -4.72 13.99 -2.33
CA TYR A 160 -3.40 14.59 -2.21
C TYR A 160 -2.27 13.61 -2.59
N TYR A 161 -2.46 12.32 -2.33
CA TYR A 161 -1.46 11.27 -2.56
C TYR A 161 -1.73 10.44 -3.83
N GLY A 162 -2.85 10.68 -4.51
CA GLY A 162 -3.23 9.89 -5.68
C GLY A 162 -3.60 8.45 -5.32
N GLU A 163 -4.15 8.22 -4.14
CA GLU A 163 -4.52 6.89 -3.64
C GLU A 163 -5.50 6.17 -4.59
N ARG A 164 -6.35 6.96 -5.27
CA ARG A 164 -7.41 6.47 -6.17
C ARG A 164 -6.93 6.24 -7.60
N VAL A 165 -5.67 6.52 -7.91
CA VAL A 165 -5.12 6.36 -9.25
C VAL A 165 -4.75 4.89 -9.50
N THR A 166 -5.61 4.21 -10.25
CA THR A 166 -5.47 2.77 -10.59
C THR A 166 -5.20 2.51 -12.07
N SER A 167 -5.15 3.56 -12.90
CA SER A 167 -4.93 3.46 -14.34
C SER A 167 -4.33 4.76 -14.89
N VAL A 168 -3.78 4.71 -16.12
CA VAL A 168 -3.28 5.91 -16.82
C VAL A 168 -4.39 6.94 -17.06
N LYS A 169 -5.61 6.50 -17.39
CA LYS A 169 -6.77 7.40 -17.53
C LYS A 169 -7.13 8.05 -16.20
N GLY A 170 -7.08 7.29 -15.11
CA GLY A 170 -7.25 7.79 -13.75
C GLY A 170 -6.21 8.86 -13.41
N TYR A 171 -4.95 8.62 -13.79
CA TYR A 171 -3.84 9.55 -13.58
C TYR A 171 -4.06 10.89 -14.31
N ARG A 172 -4.45 10.84 -15.60
CA ARG A 172 -4.78 12.06 -16.36
C ARG A 172 -5.94 12.84 -15.76
N THR A 173 -6.94 12.13 -15.24
CA THR A 173 -8.09 12.75 -14.57
C THR A 173 -7.66 13.40 -13.25
N TRP A 174 -6.79 12.75 -12.50
CA TRP A 174 -6.20 13.28 -11.28
C TRP A 174 -5.41 14.57 -11.55
N LEU A 175 -4.55 14.59 -12.57
CA LEU A 175 -3.82 15.80 -12.97
C LEU A 175 -4.74 16.98 -13.30
N LYS A 176 -5.84 16.72 -14.03
CA LYS A 176 -6.85 17.76 -14.30
C LYS A 176 -7.47 18.29 -13.02
N LYS A 177 -7.79 17.43 -12.05
CA LYS A 177 -8.35 17.84 -10.76
C LYS A 177 -7.37 18.70 -9.96
N GLN A 178 -6.08 18.38 -9.97
CA GLN A 178 -5.05 19.18 -9.29
C GLN A 178 -4.97 20.59 -9.87
N ARG A 179 -4.90 20.72 -11.21
CA ARG A 179 -4.85 22.04 -11.87
C ARG A 179 -6.11 22.87 -11.66
N ILE A 180 -7.29 22.23 -11.65
CA ILE A 180 -8.55 22.92 -11.37
C ILE A 180 -8.60 23.40 -9.92
N HIS A 181 -8.05 22.63 -8.97
CA HIS A 181 -7.98 23.04 -7.58
C HIS A 181 -7.04 24.24 -7.41
N GLU A 182 -5.87 24.19 -8.04
CA GLU A 182 -4.88 25.27 -8.04
C GLU A 182 -5.45 26.56 -8.66
N SER A 183 -6.07 26.49 -9.84
CA SER A 183 -6.64 27.67 -10.50
C SER A 183 -7.77 28.32 -9.70
N LYS A 184 -8.61 27.50 -9.05
CA LYS A 184 -9.67 28.00 -8.14
C LYS A 184 -9.11 28.61 -6.85
N GLY A 185 -7.98 28.11 -6.38
CA GLY A 185 -7.28 28.65 -5.22
C GLY A 185 -6.66 30.01 -5.51
N LEU A 186 -5.90 30.10 -6.60
CA LEU A 186 -5.24 31.34 -7.04
C LEU A 186 -6.25 32.45 -7.34
N SER A 187 -7.31 32.13 -8.08
CA SER A 187 -8.37 33.11 -8.40
C SER A 187 -9.05 33.72 -7.17
N LYS A 188 -9.01 33.06 -6.01
CA LYS A 188 -9.51 33.65 -4.76
C LYS A 188 -8.47 34.51 -4.08
N ALA A 189 -7.20 34.09 -4.11
CA ALA A 189 -6.11 34.85 -3.52
C ALA A 189 -5.94 36.23 -4.17
N ASP A 190 -6.30 36.39 -5.44
CA ASP A 190 -6.27 37.68 -6.14
C ASP A 190 -7.42 38.64 -5.75
N LEU A 191 -8.46 38.15 -5.07
CA LEU A 191 -9.63 38.93 -4.68
C LEU A 191 -9.56 39.47 -3.24
N ASP A 192 -8.59 38.98 -2.45
CA ASP A 192 -8.36 39.32 -1.04
C ASP A 192 -7.14 40.25 -0.90
#